data_AF-A0AAW2PB02-F1
#
_entry.id   AF-A0AAW2PB02-F1
#
_cell.length_a   1.000
_cell.length_b   1.000
_cell.length_c   1.000
_cell.angle_alpha   90.00
_cell.angle_beta   90.00
_cell.angle_gamma   90.00
#
_symmetry.space_group_name_H-M   'P 1'
#
loop_
_entity.id
_entity.type
_entity.pdbx_description
1 polymer ?
#
loop_
_entity_poly.entity_id
_entity_poly.type
_entity_poly.pdbx_seq_one_letter_code
_entity_poly.pdbx_strand_id
1 'polypeptide(L)'
;MFNKTAWLGAGATLGMLYYNIAIRSPRLAFAGGFSPTVGVGGHFSGGGWGVLLRKYGLAADNVIDARIVDVNGRILNRNSMGEDLFWAIRGGGGASFGVILAWKVLLVDIPERVTVFTIYRDLEHNATQLVHRWQYVAPNFEEDLFLRVVASRNTTSDGKMTISAAFNSVFLGGTDRLLAVMQEKFPELGLVRDDCIEMSWIQSILYNVGFPIDSLEPLLDRFQPNVGYYKGKSDYVEEPVPESGFEGIWKRFYEPAAKEAQILLTPYGGEMANISDNATPFPHRAGYLYKMHHMVFWDAKDANNADKYICWIRRLYSYVTPYVSQFPRGAYFNYRDLDIGVNNNEGPISVETARVWGEKYFNTNFDRLVQVKTRVDPENFFRDEQSIPPQPSSPPTTTTVNWERGHIYKIIFMRNMILSGRFLKYACFDLIS
;
A
#
# COMPACT_ATOMS: atom_id res chain seq x y z
N MET A 1 4.69 8.59 -34.31
CA MET A 1 4.91 7.92 -33.00
C MET A 1 3.56 7.54 -32.45
N PHE A 2 3.31 6.27 -32.15
CA PHE A 2 2.10 5.88 -31.43
C PHE A 2 2.14 6.47 -30.02
N ASN A 3 1.04 7.09 -29.60
CA ASN A 3 0.93 7.64 -28.25
C ASN A 3 0.86 6.45 -27.26
N LYS A 4 1.89 6.26 -26.42
CA LYS A 4 2.01 5.15 -25.45
C LYS A 4 1.05 5.35 -24.28
N THR A 5 -0.23 5.47 -24.56
CA THR A 5 -1.24 5.82 -23.57
C THR A 5 -2.44 4.89 -23.66
N ALA A 6 -3.09 4.65 -22.52
CA ALA A 6 -4.33 3.87 -22.46
C ALA A 6 -5.38 4.59 -21.61
N TRP A 7 -6.64 4.51 -22.02
CA TRP A 7 -7.79 4.84 -21.17
C TRP A 7 -8.39 3.54 -20.64
N LEU A 8 -8.70 3.52 -19.35
CA LEU A 8 -9.33 2.39 -18.70
C LEU A 8 -10.36 2.87 -17.68
N GLY A 9 -11.54 2.25 -17.70
CA GLY A 9 -12.59 2.52 -16.70
C GLY A 9 -12.16 2.04 -15.31
N ALA A 10 -12.61 2.71 -14.26
CA ALA A 10 -12.23 2.43 -12.88
C ALA A 10 -12.63 1.02 -12.40
N GLY A 11 -13.61 0.39 -13.04
CA GLY A 11 -14.04 -0.98 -12.80
C GLY A 11 -13.16 -2.07 -13.45
N ALA A 12 -12.16 -1.69 -14.25
CA ALA A 12 -11.18 -2.65 -14.79
C ALA A 12 -10.26 -3.16 -13.67
N THR A 13 -9.75 -4.37 -13.85
CA THR A 13 -8.72 -4.93 -12.96
C THR A 13 -7.32 -4.75 -13.55
N LEU A 14 -6.29 -4.90 -12.72
CA LEU A 14 -4.89 -4.90 -13.17
C LEU A 14 -4.64 -6.00 -14.22
N GLY A 15 -5.19 -7.20 -14.00
CA GLY A 15 -5.06 -8.31 -14.94
C GLY A 15 -5.62 -7.98 -16.32
N MET A 16 -6.81 -7.38 -16.39
CA MET A 16 -7.39 -6.92 -17.66
C MET A 16 -6.51 -5.88 -18.36
N LEU A 17 -5.93 -4.93 -17.60
CA LEU A 17 -5.01 -3.94 -18.14
C LEU A 17 -3.76 -4.62 -18.72
N TYR A 18 -3.12 -5.50 -17.95
CA TYR A 18 -1.88 -6.17 -18.36
C TYR A 18 -2.09 -7.08 -19.55
N TYR A 19 -3.16 -7.88 -19.57
CA TYR A 19 -3.55 -8.68 -20.72
C TYR A 19 -3.67 -7.83 -21.99
N ASN A 20 -4.40 -6.71 -21.90
CA ASN A 20 -4.64 -5.83 -23.04
C ASN A 20 -3.38 -5.12 -23.56
N ILE A 21 -2.42 -4.83 -22.68
CA ILE A 21 -1.12 -4.29 -23.09
C ILE A 21 -0.31 -5.39 -23.79
N ALA A 22 -0.20 -6.56 -23.18
CA ALA A 22 0.64 -7.66 -23.65
C ALA A 22 0.25 -8.15 -25.06
N ILE A 23 -1.05 -8.28 -25.34
CA ILE A 23 -1.52 -8.68 -26.69
C ILE A 23 -1.26 -7.62 -27.77
N ARG A 24 -1.02 -6.36 -27.37
CA ARG A 24 -0.76 -5.24 -28.29
C ARG A 24 0.73 -5.00 -28.50
N SER A 25 1.55 -5.20 -27.47
CA SER A 25 2.99 -5.03 -27.56
C SER A 25 3.73 -5.83 -26.48
N PRO A 26 4.73 -6.64 -26.86
CA PRO A 26 5.60 -7.32 -25.89
C PRO A 26 6.62 -6.35 -25.24
N ARG A 27 6.69 -5.11 -25.70
CA ARG A 27 7.66 -4.07 -25.26
C ARG A 27 7.04 -2.95 -24.43
N LEU A 28 5.76 -3.07 -24.10
CA LEU A 28 5.07 -2.10 -23.25
C LEU A 28 4.58 -2.77 -21.97
N ALA A 29 4.59 -2.01 -20.89
CA ALA A 29 4.06 -2.40 -19.61
C ALA A 29 3.34 -1.22 -18.94
N PHE A 30 2.78 -1.47 -17.76
CA PHE A 30 2.31 -0.44 -16.86
C PHE A 30 2.75 -0.75 -15.43
N ALA A 31 3.24 0.26 -14.71
CA ALA A 31 3.76 0.13 -13.35
C ALA A 31 2.63 0.04 -12.30
N GLY A 32 1.86 -1.05 -12.32
CA GLY A 32 0.84 -1.36 -11.30
C GLY A 32 1.25 -2.51 -10.37
N GLY A 33 0.30 -2.99 -9.56
CA GLY A 33 0.51 -4.09 -8.62
C GLY A 33 0.56 -5.51 -9.21
N PHE A 34 0.77 -6.48 -8.33
CA PHE A 34 0.93 -7.90 -8.69
C PHE A 34 -0.40 -8.62 -8.92
N SER A 35 -1.36 -8.40 -8.01
CA SER A 35 -2.61 -9.17 -7.93
C SER A 35 -3.57 -8.82 -9.07
N PRO A 36 -3.87 -9.76 -9.99
CA PRO A 36 -4.63 -9.45 -11.21
C PRO A 36 -6.06 -8.97 -10.96
N THR A 37 -6.69 -9.41 -9.87
CA THR A 37 -8.08 -9.09 -9.53
C THR A 37 -8.27 -7.70 -8.91
N VAL A 38 -7.18 -7.02 -8.53
CA VAL A 38 -7.25 -5.69 -7.91
C VAL A 38 -7.78 -4.67 -8.91
N GLY A 39 -8.83 -3.93 -8.50
CA GLY A 39 -9.46 -2.89 -9.30
C GLY A 39 -8.62 -1.62 -9.40
N VAL A 40 -8.48 -1.07 -10.61
CA VAL A 40 -7.63 0.10 -10.88
C VAL A 40 -8.15 1.39 -10.24
N GLY A 41 -9.46 1.50 -10.02
CA GLY A 41 -10.10 2.66 -9.40
C GLY A 41 -9.49 2.98 -8.03
N GLY A 42 -9.57 2.02 -7.10
CA GLY A 42 -8.96 2.15 -5.78
C GLY A 42 -7.44 2.14 -5.84
N HIS A 43 -6.85 1.19 -6.58
CA HIS A 43 -5.41 0.96 -6.61
C HIS A 43 -4.60 2.20 -7.01
N PHE A 44 -4.95 2.84 -8.14
CA PHE A 44 -4.22 4.03 -8.60
C PHE A 44 -4.48 5.23 -7.69
N SER A 45 -5.68 5.32 -7.12
CA SER A 45 -6.04 6.46 -6.28
C SER A 45 -5.28 6.52 -4.95
N GLY A 46 -4.76 5.39 -4.48
CA GLY A 46 -3.91 5.29 -3.29
C GLY A 46 -2.42 5.07 -3.58
N GLY A 47 -1.97 5.28 -4.83
CA GLY A 47 -0.59 5.06 -5.26
C GLY A 47 -0.47 3.88 -6.23
N GLY A 48 -0.28 2.68 -5.69
CA GLY A 48 -0.19 1.42 -6.45
C GLY A 48 1.25 1.05 -6.77
N TRP A 49 1.84 0.15 -5.98
CA TRP A 49 3.22 -0.31 -6.15
C TRP A 49 3.25 -1.71 -6.79
N GLY A 50 4.34 -2.04 -7.50
CA GLY A 50 4.58 -3.37 -8.04
C GLY A 50 6.05 -3.62 -8.39
N VAL A 51 6.32 -4.63 -9.23
CA VAL A 51 7.68 -5.03 -9.65
C VAL A 51 8.44 -3.91 -10.36
N LEU A 52 7.72 -2.95 -10.95
CA LEU A 52 8.30 -1.85 -11.70
C LEU A 52 8.59 -0.60 -10.85
N LEU A 53 8.33 -0.63 -9.53
CA LEU A 53 8.35 0.61 -8.74
C LEU A 53 9.71 1.31 -8.74
N ARG A 54 10.82 0.56 -8.72
CA ARG A 54 12.17 1.12 -8.66
C ARG A 54 12.64 1.76 -9.97
N LYS A 55 11.96 1.49 -11.08
CA LYS A 55 12.29 2.06 -12.39
C LYS A 55 11.29 3.11 -12.87
N TYR A 56 10.01 2.93 -12.52
CA TYR A 56 8.93 3.74 -13.08
C TYR A 56 8.02 4.35 -12.01
N GLY A 57 8.33 4.20 -10.73
CA GLY A 57 7.52 4.71 -9.64
C GLY A 57 6.19 3.96 -9.48
N LEU A 58 5.21 4.63 -8.87
CA LEU A 58 3.88 4.07 -8.61
C LEU A 58 2.98 4.15 -9.85
N ALA A 59 1.87 3.40 -9.84
CA ALA A 59 0.82 3.51 -10.84
C ALA A 59 0.30 4.95 -10.94
N ALA A 60 0.09 5.61 -9.80
CA ALA A 60 -0.32 7.00 -9.69
C ALA A 60 0.65 7.99 -10.34
N ASP A 61 1.96 7.71 -10.31
CA ASP A 61 2.98 8.57 -10.91
C ASP A 61 2.90 8.53 -12.45
N ASN A 62 2.31 7.45 -13.00
CA ASN A 62 2.13 7.23 -14.44
C ASN A 62 0.71 7.60 -14.95
N VAL A 63 -0.13 8.21 -14.11
CA VAL A 63 -1.44 8.74 -14.52
C VAL A 63 -1.27 10.16 -15.09
N ILE A 64 -1.81 10.38 -16.29
CA ILE A 64 -1.67 11.66 -17.03
C ILE A 64 -2.99 12.42 -17.22
N ASP A 65 -4.14 11.76 -17.03
CA ASP A 65 -5.49 12.34 -17.02
C ASP A 65 -6.46 11.38 -16.29
N ALA A 66 -7.65 11.85 -15.94
CA ALA A 66 -8.69 11.06 -15.28
C ALA A 66 -10.08 11.59 -15.66
N ARG A 67 -11.13 10.79 -15.41
CA ARG A 67 -12.51 11.26 -15.36
C ARG A 67 -13.07 11.01 -13.97
N ILE A 68 -13.68 12.02 -13.35
CA ILE A 68 -14.24 11.95 -12.00
C ILE A 68 -15.61 12.62 -11.95
N VAL A 69 -16.53 12.09 -11.15
CA VAL A 69 -17.80 12.75 -10.79
C VAL A 69 -17.61 13.47 -9.46
N ASP A 70 -17.88 14.77 -9.43
CA ASP A 70 -17.84 15.59 -8.23
C ASP A 70 -19.16 15.57 -7.43
N VAL A 71 -19.21 16.33 -6.33
CA VAL A 71 -20.39 16.41 -5.45
C VAL A 71 -21.65 16.95 -6.13
N ASN A 72 -21.49 17.67 -7.24
CA ASN A 72 -22.59 18.25 -8.00
C ASN A 72 -23.02 17.36 -9.18
N GLY A 73 -22.46 16.16 -9.30
CA GLY A 73 -22.75 15.23 -10.40
C GLY A 73 -22.08 15.61 -11.72
N ARG A 74 -21.11 16.53 -11.73
CA ARG A 74 -20.40 16.93 -12.96
C ARG A 74 -19.29 15.94 -13.26
N ILE A 75 -19.16 15.55 -14.53
CA ILE A 75 -18.02 14.75 -15.00
C ILE A 75 -16.88 15.70 -15.37
N LEU A 76 -15.77 15.60 -14.65
CA LEU A 76 -14.59 16.42 -14.84
C LEU A 76 -13.44 15.58 -15.42
N ASN A 77 -12.69 16.14 -16.36
CA ASN A 77 -11.35 15.67 -16.74
C ASN A 77 -10.25 16.49 -16.03
N ARG A 78 -8.96 16.19 -16.25
CA ARG A 78 -7.84 16.92 -15.63
C ARG A 78 -7.96 18.44 -15.79
N ASN A 79 -8.26 18.90 -17.00
CA ASN A 79 -8.40 20.33 -17.29
C ASN A 79 -9.54 20.98 -16.48
N SER A 80 -10.72 20.36 -16.46
CA SER A 80 -11.89 20.91 -15.76
C SER A 80 -11.87 20.71 -14.24
N MET A 81 -11.15 19.70 -13.73
CA MET A 81 -11.02 19.46 -12.28
C MET A 81 -9.92 20.32 -11.65
N GLY A 82 -8.98 20.82 -12.45
CA GLY A 82 -7.82 21.56 -11.98
C GLY A 82 -6.71 20.66 -11.42
N GLU A 83 -5.49 21.19 -11.39
CA GLU A 83 -4.30 20.42 -11.00
C GLU A 83 -4.31 19.97 -9.54
N ASP A 84 -4.97 20.70 -8.65
CA ASP A 84 -5.05 20.34 -7.24
C ASP A 84 -5.90 19.10 -6.98
N LEU A 85 -7.07 18.99 -7.61
CA LEU A 85 -7.88 17.77 -7.53
C LEU A 85 -7.21 16.62 -8.29
N PHE A 86 -6.60 16.89 -9.44
CA PHE A 86 -5.82 15.89 -10.18
C PHE A 86 -4.61 15.36 -9.38
N TRP A 87 -3.95 16.21 -8.59
CA TRP A 87 -2.93 15.80 -7.64
C TRP A 87 -3.52 14.92 -6.52
N ALA A 88 -4.61 15.37 -5.88
CA ALA A 88 -5.20 14.67 -4.74
C ALA A 88 -5.67 13.24 -5.07
N ILE A 89 -6.24 13.02 -6.25
CA ILE A 89 -6.72 11.69 -6.64
C ILE A 89 -5.59 10.71 -7.02
N ARG A 90 -4.34 11.16 -7.18
CA ARG A 90 -3.20 10.31 -7.55
C ARG A 90 -2.37 9.90 -6.33
N GLY A 91 -3.04 9.44 -5.27
CA GLY A 91 -2.38 8.96 -4.06
C GLY A 91 -3.15 9.23 -2.77
N GLY A 92 -4.05 10.22 -2.76
CA GLY A 92 -4.78 10.66 -1.57
C GLY A 92 -6.03 9.86 -1.23
N GLY A 93 -6.33 8.80 -2.00
CA GLY A 93 -7.53 7.99 -1.83
C GLY A 93 -8.76 8.60 -2.50
N GLY A 94 -9.18 8.02 -3.63
CA GLY A 94 -10.26 8.57 -4.46
C GLY A 94 -11.59 8.73 -3.73
N ALA A 95 -11.86 7.86 -2.75
CA ALA A 95 -13.07 7.88 -1.93
C ALA A 95 -13.28 9.19 -1.15
N SER A 96 -12.23 10.00 -0.93
CA SER A 96 -12.35 11.31 -0.28
C SER A 96 -12.78 12.43 -1.22
N PHE A 97 -12.72 12.25 -2.55
CA PHE A 97 -12.78 13.37 -3.49
C PHE A 97 -13.84 13.25 -4.58
N GLY A 98 -14.37 12.06 -4.82
CA GLY A 98 -15.42 11.84 -5.81
C GLY A 98 -15.45 10.41 -6.36
N VAL A 99 -16.24 10.21 -7.41
CA VAL A 99 -16.35 8.90 -8.07
C VAL A 99 -15.49 8.91 -9.33
N ILE A 100 -14.31 8.28 -9.25
CA ILE A 100 -13.42 8.15 -10.40
C ILE A 100 -14.04 7.17 -11.40
N LEU A 101 -14.25 7.62 -12.63
CA LEU A 101 -14.84 6.85 -13.72
C LEU A 101 -13.78 6.17 -14.58
N ALA A 102 -12.67 6.85 -14.86
CA ALA A 102 -11.63 6.35 -15.74
C ALA A 102 -10.27 7.01 -15.49
N TRP A 103 -9.21 6.30 -15.84
CA TRP A 103 -7.84 6.80 -15.82
C TRP A 103 -7.27 6.83 -17.24
N LYS A 104 -6.45 7.84 -17.52
CA LYS A 104 -5.53 7.84 -18.66
C LYS A 104 -4.13 7.64 -18.13
N VAL A 105 -3.47 6.58 -18.60
CA VAL A 105 -2.13 6.20 -18.14
C VAL A 105 -1.10 6.33 -19.25
N LEU A 106 0.14 6.57 -18.85
CA LEU A 106 1.32 6.42 -19.68
C LEU A 106 1.84 4.98 -19.55
N LEU A 107 2.06 4.32 -20.69
CA LEU A 107 2.68 3.00 -20.77
C LEU A 107 4.20 3.17 -20.85
N VAL A 108 4.92 2.27 -20.20
CA VAL A 108 6.37 2.32 -20.08
C VAL A 108 7.03 1.29 -20.99
N ASP A 109 8.24 1.58 -21.46
CA ASP A 109 9.02 0.65 -22.26
C ASP A 109 9.62 -0.45 -21.40
N ILE A 110 9.64 -1.67 -21.91
CA ILE A 110 10.29 -2.81 -21.29
C ILE A 110 11.06 -3.60 -22.36
N PRO A 111 12.12 -4.33 -21.97
CA PRO A 111 12.73 -5.30 -22.87
C PRO A 111 11.72 -6.41 -23.22
N GLU A 112 11.89 -7.04 -24.38
CA GLU A 112 11.04 -8.18 -24.78
C GLU A 112 11.22 -9.39 -23.85
N ARG A 113 12.39 -9.51 -23.21
CA ARG A 113 12.71 -10.55 -22.23
C ARG A 113 13.13 -9.92 -20.92
N VAL A 114 12.61 -10.50 -19.84
CA VAL A 114 12.97 -10.23 -18.45
C VAL A 114 13.47 -11.52 -17.83
N THR A 115 14.22 -11.42 -16.74
CA THR A 115 14.70 -12.57 -15.98
C THR A 115 14.04 -12.58 -14.60
N VAL A 116 13.57 -13.74 -14.16
CA VAL A 116 13.03 -13.93 -12.80
C VAL A 116 13.82 -15.02 -12.07
N PHE A 117 13.80 -14.96 -10.74
CA PHE A 117 14.20 -16.07 -9.88
C PHE A 117 13.43 -16.00 -8.56
N THR A 118 13.35 -17.13 -7.87
CA THR A 118 12.92 -17.19 -6.47
C THR A 118 13.82 -18.16 -5.71
N ILE A 119 14.60 -17.64 -4.77
CA ILE A 119 15.49 -18.44 -3.92
C ILE A 119 14.88 -18.53 -2.52
N TYR A 120 14.73 -19.75 -2.01
CA TYR A 120 14.27 -20.00 -0.65
C TYR A 120 15.46 -20.27 0.28
N ARG A 121 15.43 -19.65 1.46
CA ARG A 121 16.36 -19.90 2.56
C ARG A 121 15.57 -19.98 3.84
N ASP A 122 15.82 -21.01 4.64
CA ASP A 122 15.28 -21.10 5.99
C ASP A 122 16.30 -20.64 7.03
N LEU A 123 15.91 -20.66 8.30
CA LEU A 123 16.79 -20.25 9.40
C LEU A 123 18.07 -21.09 9.51
N GLU A 124 18.06 -22.35 9.08
CA GLU A 124 19.25 -23.23 9.10
C GLU A 124 20.21 -22.89 7.94
N HIS A 125 19.69 -22.25 6.89
CA HIS A 125 20.44 -21.77 5.73
C HIS A 125 20.61 -20.25 5.73
N ASN A 126 20.87 -19.66 6.90
CA ASN A 126 21.23 -18.24 7.08
C ASN A 126 20.16 -17.23 6.60
N ALA A 127 18.86 -17.58 6.63
CA ALA A 127 17.81 -16.64 6.21
C ALA A 127 17.87 -15.29 6.94
N THR A 128 18.11 -15.27 8.24
CA THR A 128 18.22 -14.01 9.02
C THR A 128 19.34 -13.12 8.50
N GLN A 129 20.53 -13.69 8.29
CA GLN A 129 21.71 -12.96 7.81
C GLN A 129 21.49 -12.46 6.38
N LEU A 130 20.86 -13.26 5.52
CA LEU A 130 20.57 -12.86 4.15
C LEU A 130 19.51 -11.76 4.07
N VAL A 131 18.46 -11.83 4.90
CA VAL A 131 17.47 -10.74 5.01
C VAL A 131 18.12 -9.49 5.57
N HIS A 132 18.99 -9.62 6.57
CA HIS A 132 19.75 -8.50 7.12
C HIS A 132 20.65 -7.85 6.05
N ARG A 133 21.41 -8.65 5.29
CA ARG A 133 22.27 -8.19 4.19
C ARG A 133 21.48 -7.54 3.06
N TRP A 134 20.31 -8.10 2.73
CA TRP A 134 19.42 -7.59 1.69
C TRP A 134 19.03 -6.12 1.91
N GLN A 135 18.85 -5.68 3.17
CA GLN A 135 18.50 -4.28 3.49
C GLN A 135 19.51 -3.25 2.97
N TYR A 136 20.79 -3.62 2.89
CA TYR A 136 21.86 -2.72 2.47
C TYR A 136 22.02 -2.64 0.94
N VAL A 137 21.65 -3.71 0.25
CA VAL A 137 21.93 -3.86 -1.18
C VAL A 137 20.69 -3.61 -2.02
N ALA A 138 19.51 -4.01 -1.54
CA ALA A 138 18.27 -3.94 -2.31
C ALA A 138 17.83 -2.52 -2.71
N PRO A 139 17.94 -1.51 -1.83
CA PRO A 139 17.62 -0.13 -2.20
C PRO A 139 18.58 0.44 -3.25
N ASN A 140 19.80 -0.10 -3.32
CA ASN A 140 20.94 0.40 -4.10
C ASN A 140 21.23 -0.40 -5.37
N PHE A 141 20.46 -1.45 -5.68
CA PHE A 141 20.58 -2.12 -6.97
C PHE A 141 20.28 -1.15 -8.11
N GLU A 142 20.73 -1.48 -9.32
CA GLU A 142 20.25 -0.77 -10.51
C GLU A 142 18.71 -0.83 -10.62
N GLU A 143 18.12 0.19 -11.24
CA GLU A 143 16.66 0.38 -11.28
C GLU A 143 15.92 -0.77 -11.99
N ASP A 144 16.61 -1.49 -12.88
CA ASP A 144 16.09 -2.65 -13.59
C ASP A 144 15.84 -3.87 -12.68
N LEU A 145 16.43 -3.90 -11.48
CA LEU A 145 16.31 -5.02 -10.55
C LEU A 145 15.33 -4.72 -9.42
N PHE A 146 14.27 -5.50 -9.37
CA PHE A 146 13.36 -5.61 -8.24
C PHE A 146 13.59 -6.93 -7.52
N LEU A 147 13.99 -6.89 -6.25
CA LEU A 147 14.19 -8.07 -5.42
C LEU A 147 13.50 -7.89 -4.06
N ARG A 148 12.36 -8.53 -3.86
CA ARG A 148 11.63 -8.52 -2.57
C ARG A 148 11.95 -9.74 -1.72
N VAL A 149 11.67 -9.63 -0.43
CA VAL A 149 11.65 -10.76 0.49
C VAL A 149 10.22 -11.05 0.93
N VAL A 150 9.81 -12.31 0.85
CA VAL A 150 8.57 -12.84 1.44
C VAL A 150 8.99 -13.83 2.52
N ALA A 151 8.75 -13.53 3.80
CA ALA A 151 9.03 -14.48 4.87
C ALA A 151 7.74 -15.02 5.49
N SER A 152 7.69 -16.32 5.68
CA SER A 152 6.55 -17.04 6.25
C SER A 152 7.01 -18.29 6.99
N ARG A 153 6.11 -18.89 7.76
CA ARG A 153 6.33 -20.22 8.32
C ARG A 153 6.50 -21.24 7.19
N ASN A 154 7.38 -22.20 7.40
CA ASN A 154 7.58 -23.36 6.55
C ASN A 154 7.84 -24.62 7.41
N THR A 155 7.82 -25.79 6.78
CA THR A 155 8.19 -27.06 7.40
C THR A 155 9.37 -27.64 6.63
N THR A 156 10.44 -28.00 7.33
CA THR A 156 11.61 -28.68 6.75
C THR A 156 11.27 -30.11 6.34
N SER A 157 12.15 -30.76 5.57
CA SER A 157 11.94 -32.13 5.07
C SER A 157 11.80 -33.18 6.18
N ASP A 158 12.36 -32.94 7.35
CA ASP A 158 12.25 -33.78 8.55
C ASP A 158 11.00 -33.45 9.42
N GLY A 159 10.13 -32.55 8.96
CA GLY A 159 8.86 -32.22 9.61
C GLY A 159 8.96 -31.14 10.70
N LYS A 160 10.13 -30.53 10.90
CA LYS A 160 10.33 -29.47 11.90
C LYS A 160 9.86 -28.11 11.36
N MET A 161 9.20 -27.33 12.22
CA MET A 161 8.73 -26.00 11.85
C MET A 161 9.90 -25.00 11.82
N THR A 162 9.99 -24.23 10.73
CA THR A 162 10.99 -23.18 10.53
C THR A 162 10.37 -21.93 9.93
N ILE A 163 11.16 -20.87 9.76
CA ILE A 163 10.81 -19.70 8.97
C ILE A 163 11.59 -19.75 7.67
N SER A 164 10.90 -19.55 6.54
CA SER A 164 11.52 -19.46 5.23
C SER A 164 11.39 -18.03 4.70
N ALA A 165 12.49 -17.49 4.19
CA ALA A 165 12.55 -16.27 3.41
C ALA A 165 12.68 -16.63 1.93
N ALA A 166 11.75 -16.15 1.10
CA ALA A 166 11.78 -16.24 -0.35
C ALA A 166 12.27 -14.92 -0.94
N PHE A 167 13.43 -14.95 -1.59
CA PHE A 167 14.03 -13.84 -2.33
C PHE A 167 13.52 -13.90 -3.77
N ASN A 168 12.51 -13.09 -4.07
CA ASN A 168 11.73 -13.17 -5.30
C ASN A 168 12.00 -11.93 -6.18
N SER A 169 12.37 -12.18 -7.43
CA SER A 169 12.97 -11.19 -8.32
C SER A 169 12.22 -11.02 -9.64
N VAL A 170 12.21 -9.78 -10.14
CA VAL A 170 12.00 -9.47 -11.57
C VAL A 170 13.10 -8.51 -12.01
N PHE A 171 13.81 -8.89 -13.06
CA PHE A 171 14.90 -8.12 -13.64
C PHE A 171 14.63 -7.75 -15.09
N LEU A 172 14.66 -6.46 -15.42
CA LEU A 172 14.46 -5.96 -16.78
C LEU A 172 15.74 -6.09 -17.63
N GLY A 173 16.19 -7.32 -17.81
CA GLY A 173 17.35 -7.67 -18.60
C GLY A 173 17.54 -9.20 -18.69
N GLY A 174 18.58 -9.62 -19.39
CA GLY A 174 18.94 -11.03 -19.54
C GLY A 174 19.73 -11.60 -18.36
N THR A 175 19.81 -12.93 -18.30
CA THR A 175 20.42 -13.68 -17.21
C THR A 175 21.88 -13.30 -16.94
N ASP A 176 22.68 -13.05 -17.97
CA ASP A 176 24.12 -12.76 -17.82
C ASP A 176 24.36 -11.46 -17.04
N ARG A 177 23.59 -10.40 -17.35
CA ARG A 177 23.67 -9.13 -16.63
C ARG A 177 23.18 -9.28 -15.20
N LEU A 178 22.10 -10.04 -14.99
CA LEU A 178 21.57 -10.31 -13.66
C LEU A 178 22.61 -11.01 -12.78
N LEU A 179 23.24 -12.06 -13.29
CA LEU A 179 24.27 -12.80 -12.57
C LEU A 179 25.47 -11.91 -12.23
N ALA A 180 25.90 -11.04 -13.16
CA ALA A 180 26.98 -10.08 -12.90
C ALA A 180 26.63 -9.12 -11.75
N VAL A 181 25.43 -8.53 -11.77
CA VAL A 181 24.95 -7.63 -10.71
C VAL A 181 24.85 -8.34 -9.37
N MET A 182 24.31 -9.55 -9.35
CA MET A 182 24.14 -10.33 -8.12
C MET A 182 25.50 -10.80 -7.57
N GLN A 183 26.44 -11.21 -8.42
CA GLN A 183 27.79 -11.57 -7.99
C GLN A 183 28.57 -10.39 -7.41
N GLU A 184 28.37 -9.18 -7.94
CA GLU A 184 29.03 -7.97 -7.43
C GLU A 184 28.40 -7.49 -6.12
N LYS A 185 27.08 -7.45 -6.04
CA LYS A 185 26.36 -6.75 -4.98
C LYS A 185 25.80 -7.65 -3.89
N PHE A 186 25.40 -8.87 -4.21
CA PHE A 186 24.79 -9.81 -3.27
C PHE A 186 25.19 -11.28 -3.52
N PRO A 187 26.51 -11.58 -3.60
CA PRO A 187 27.00 -12.94 -3.86
C PRO A 187 26.57 -13.95 -2.80
N GLU A 188 26.30 -13.50 -1.58
CA GLU A 188 25.91 -14.33 -0.43
C GLU A 188 24.58 -15.06 -0.66
N LEU A 189 23.70 -14.54 -1.52
CA LEU A 189 22.45 -15.22 -1.88
C LEU A 189 22.70 -16.53 -2.65
N GLY A 190 23.83 -16.61 -3.36
CA GLY A 190 24.25 -17.79 -4.12
C GLY A 190 23.39 -18.06 -5.37
N LEU A 191 22.97 -17.00 -6.07
CA LEU A 191 22.22 -17.13 -7.32
C LEU A 191 23.09 -17.78 -8.40
N VAL A 192 22.60 -18.85 -9.01
CA VAL A 192 23.22 -19.48 -10.18
C VAL A 192 22.33 -19.37 -11.41
N ARG A 193 22.89 -19.70 -12.59
CA ARG A 193 22.16 -19.64 -13.86
C ARG A 193 20.89 -20.51 -13.85
N ASP A 194 20.94 -21.68 -13.23
CA ASP A 194 19.82 -22.63 -13.21
C ASP A 194 18.63 -22.14 -12.39
N ASP A 195 18.83 -21.16 -11.50
CA ASP A 195 17.75 -20.49 -10.77
C ASP A 195 17.02 -19.43 -11.62
N CYS A 196 17.63 -19.01 -12.73
CA CYS A 196 17.16 -17.91 -13.56
C CYS A 196 16.27 -18.41 -14.70
N ILE A 197 15.11 -17.77 -14.85
CA ILE A 197 14.17 -18.08 -15.93
C ILE A 197 13.94 -16.80 -16.75
N GLU A 198 14.29 -16.85 -18.04
CA GLU A 198 13.94 -15.78 -18.97
C GLU A 198 12.52 -15.97 -19.50
N MET A 199 11.74 -14.90 -19.48
CA MET A 199 10.36 -14.89 -19.95
C MET A 199 9.96 -13.49 -20.40
N SER A 200 8.76 -13.33 -20.94
CA SER A 200 8.19 -12.00 -21.18
C SER A 200 7.80 -11.32 -19.85
N TRP A 201 7.71 -10.00 -19.83
CA TRP A 201 7.26 -9.28 -18.62
C TRP A 201 5.87 -9.74 -18.15
N ILE A 202 4.94 -10.01 -19.06
CA ILE A 202 3.60 -10.45 -18.67
C ILE A 202 3.61 -11.83 -18.01
N GLN A 203 4.48 -12.73 -18.47
CA GLN A 203 4.68 -14.03 -17.82
C GLN A 203 5.30 -13.87 -16.44
N SER A 204 6.16 -12.86 -16.24
CA SER A 204 6.70 -12.55 -14.90
C SER A 204 5.60 -12.15 -13.92
N ILE A 205 4.54 -11.48 -14.36
CA ILE A 205 3.37 -11.16 -13.51
C ILE A 205 2.67 -12.44 -13.07
N LEU A 206 2.41 -13.37 -14.01
CA LEU A 206 1.81 -14.68 -13.73
C LEU A 206 2.67 -15.51 -12.76
N TYR A 207 3.97 -15.58 -13.03
CA TYR A 207 4.96 -16.24 -12.17
C TYR A 207 4.90 -15.73 -10.72
N ASN A 208 4.86 -14.41 -10.54
CA ASN A 208 4.88 -13.78 -9.21
C ASN A 208 3.62 -13.99 -8.38
N VAL A 209 2.51 -14.38 -9.01
CA VAL A 209 1.25 -14.71 -8.33
C VAL A 209 0.94 -16.21 -8.33
N GLY A 210 1.88 -17.04 -8.83
CA GLY A 210 1.77 -18.50 -8.84
C GLY A 210 0.77 -19.04 -9.87
N PHE A 211 0.46 -18.29 -10.92
CA PHE A 211 -0.40 -18.74 -12.01
C PHE A 211 0.40 -19.47 -13.10
N PRO A 212 -0.24 -20.37 -13.88
CA PRO A 212 0.39 -20.95 -15.06
C PRO A 212 0.90 -19.86 -16.02
N ILE A 213 2.15 -19.98 -16.48
CA ILE A 213 2.79 -18.96 -17.32
C ILE A 213 2.56 -19.16 -18.83
N ASP A 214 1.97 -20.29 -19.22
CA ASP A 214 1.75 -20.67 -20.62
C ASP A 214 0.46 -20.06 -21.21
N SER A 215 -0.40 -19.48 -20.36
CA SER A 215 -1.65 -18.83 -20.76
C SER A 215 -1.82 -17.49 -20.04
N LEU A 216 -2.31 -16.49 -20.77
CA LEU A 216 -2.67 -15.18 -20.19
C LEU A 216 -4.12 -15.11 -19.70
N GLU A 217 -4.93 -16.15 -19.96
CA GLU A 217 -6.35 -16.19 -19.58
C GLU A 217 -6.59 -15.98 -18.07
N PRO A 218 -5.74 -16.49 -17.14
CA PRO A 218 -5.91 -16.22 -15.71
C PRO A 218 -5.93 -14.73 -15.34
N LEU A 219 -5.37 -13.84 -16.17
CA LEU A 219 -5.41 -12.38 -15.95
C LEU A 219 -6.79 -11.78 -16.21
N LEU A 220 -7.63 -12.45 -17.00
CA LEU A 220 -8.99 -12.02 -17.30
C LEU A 220 -9.99 -12.49 -16.23
N ASP A 221 -9.59 -13.44 -15.38
CA ASP A 221 -10.43 -13.86 -14.27
C ASP A 221 -10.56 -12.74 -13.24
N ARG A 222 -11.82 -12.45 -12.89
CA ARG A 222 -12.18 -11.45 -11.88
C ARG A 222 -12.49 -12.09 -10.53
N PHE A 223 -12.48 -13.41 -10.46
CA PHE A 223 -12.72 -14.17 -9.25
C PHE A 223 -11.40 -14.53 -8.58
N GLN A 224 -11.33 -14.32 -7.26
CA GLN A 224 -10.19 -14.77 -6.48
C GLN A 224 -10.52 -16.15 -5.89
N PRO A 225 -9.83 -17.22 -6.31
CA PRO A 225 -10.23 -18.59 -5.95
C PRO A 225 -10.13 -18.88 -4.45
N ASN A 226 -9.17 -18.27 -3.77
CA ASN A 226 -8.95 -18.43 -2.33
C ASN A 226 -9.25 -17.10 -1.62
N VAL A 227 -10.47 -16.98 -1.09
CA VAL A 227 -10.89 -15.85 -0.24
C VAL A 227 -10.83 -16.30 1.22
N GLY A 228 -9.78 -15.86 1.92
CA GLY A 228 -9.65 -16.00 3.37
C GLY A 228 -9.93 -14.67 4.07
N TYR A 229 -10.09 -14.74 5.39
CA TYR A 229 -10.06 -13.54 6.22
C TYR A 229 -8.61 -13.13 6.44
N TYR A 230 -8.40 -11.83 6.62
CA TYR A 230 -7.07 -11.26 6.67
C TYR A 230 -7.04 -9.99 7.50
N LYS A 231 -5.92 -9.77 8.22
CA LYS A 231 -5.56 -8.48 8.81
C LYS A 231 -4.16 -8.10 8.34
N GLY A 232 -4.06 -6.87 7.84
CA GLY A 232 -2.83 -6.24 7.39
C GLY A 232 -2.44 -5.02 8.20
N LYS A 233 -1.13 -4.79 8.31
CA LYS A 233 -0.52 -3.55 8.82
C LYS A 233 0.78 -3.30 8.05
N SER A 234 1.19 -2.05 7.87
CA SER A 234 2.41 -1.73 7.12
C SER A 234 3.25 -0.68 7.81
N ASP A 235 4.55 -0.78 7.61
CA ASP A 235 5.57 0.15 8.08
C ASP A 235 6.52 0.52 6.95
N TYR A 236 7.26 1.61 7.14
CA TYR A 236 8.44 1.93 6.34
C TYR A 236 9.70 1.86 7.19
N VAL A 237 10.80 1.45 6.58
CA VAL A 237 12.11 1.32 7.22
C VAL A 237 13.08 2.31 6.61
N GLU A 238 13.71 3.12 7.47
CA GLU A 238 14.67 4.17 7.10
C GLU A 238 16.11 3.74 7.42
N GLU A 239 16.30 2.90 8.43
CA GLU A 239 17.59 2.34 8.83
C GLU A 239 17.51 0.81 8.93
N PRO A 240 18.58 0.06 8.61
CA PRO A 240 18.56 -1.40 8.65
C PRO A 240 18.18 -1.95 10.04
N VAL A 241 17.18 -2.82 10.08
CA VAL A 241 16.80 -3.58 11.27
C VAL A 241 17.92 -4.56 11.62
N PRO A 242 18.41 -4.61 12.88
CA PRO A 242 19.45 -5.55 13.26
C PRO A 242 18.97 -7.00 13.17
N GLU A 243 19.90 -7.96 13.08
CA GLU A 243 19.58 -9.40 13.06
C GLU A 243 18.67 -9.81 14.25
N SER A 244 18.98 -9.30 15.44
CA SER A 244 18.15 -9.53 16.65
C SER A 244 16.72 -9.01 16.54
N GLY A 245 16.49 -7.98 15.72
CA GLY A 245 15.16 -7.48 15.36
C GLY A 245 14.38 -8.51 14.54
N PHE A 246 15.03 -9.12 13.53
CA PHE A 246 14.41 -10.20 12.76
C PHE A 246 14.20 -11.47 13.58
N GLU A 247 15.15 -11.83 14.44
CA GLU A 247 15.00 -12.98 15.35
C GLU A 247 13.77 -12.85 16.25
N GLY A 248 13.49 -11.64 16.77
CA GLY A 248 12.27 -11.41 17.53
C GLY A 248 10.99 -11.39 16.70
N ILE A 249 11.06 -11.07 15.41
CA ILE A 249 9.94 -11.30 14.46
C ILE A 249 9.74 -12.82 14.32
N TRP A 250 10.79 -13.58 14.03
CA TRP A 250 10.73 -15.04 13.85
C TRP A 250 10.15 -15.74 15.06
N LYS A 251 10.54 -15.35 16.28
CA LYS A 251 9.98 -15.90 17.53
C LYS A 251 8.45 -15.81 17.57
N ARG A 252 7.87 -14.70 17.09
CA ARG A 252 6.40 -14.52 17.04
C ARG A 252 5.76 -15.38 15.95
N PHE A 253 6.47 -15.67 14.88
CA PHE A 253 6.02 -16.58 13.83
C PHE A 253 5.97 -18.05 14.28
N TYR A 254 6.48 -18.41 15.46
CA TYR A 254 6.28 -19.74 16.07
C TYR A 254 4.93 -19.87 16.80
N GLU A 255 4.24 -18.77 17.10
CA GLU A 255 2.95 -18.81 17.82
C GLU A 255 1.83 -19.43 16.96
N PRO A 256 0.89 -20.22 17.52
CA PRO A 256 -0.16 -20.87 16.71
C PRO A 256 -0.99 -19.94 15.84
N ALA A 257 -1.24 -18.71 16.30
CA ALA A 257 -1.97 -17.68 15.55
C ALA A 257 -1.22 -17.21 14.28
N ALA A 258 0.10 -17.42 14.20
CA ALA A 258 0.95 -17.02 13.09
C ALA A 258 1.05 -18.06 11.97
N LYS A 259 0.23 -19.13 12.00
CA LYS A 259 0.35 -20.25 11.06
C LYS A 259 0.38 -19.79 9.60
N GLU A 260 -0.57 -18.93 9.23
CA GLU A 260 -0.69 -18.34 7.90
C GLU A 260 -0.23 -16.87 7.91
N ALA A 261 0.77 -16.55 8.73
CA ALA A 261 1.36 -15.21 8.76
C ALA A 261 2.46 -15.05 7.71
N GLN A 262 2.57 -13.83 7.19
CA GLN A 262 3.58 -13.44 6.23
C GLN A 262 4.12 -12.04 6.54
N ILE A 263 5.38 -11.81 6.20
CA ILE A 263 5.97 -10.47 6.15
C ILE A 263 6.61 -10.25 4.78
N LEU A 264 6.26 -9.13 4.14
CA LEU A 264 6.77 -8.75 2.82
C LEU A 264 7.66 -7.52 2.97
N LEU A 265 8.91 -7.63 2.52
CA LEU A 265 9.88 -6.52 2.47
C LEU A 265 10.05 -6.12 1.01
N THR A 266 9.61 -4.90 0.67
CA THR A 266 9.60 -4.39 -0.71
C THR A 266 10.62 -3.27 -0.86
N PRO A 267 11.67 -3.44 -1.68
CA PRO A 267 12.75 -2.47 -1.76
C PRO A 267 12.30 -1.16 -2.40
N TYR A 268 12.77 -0.04 -1.86
CA TYR A 268 12.61 1.30 -2.42
C TYR A 268 13.93 1.72 -3.09
N GLY A 269 14.21 3.02 -3.20
CA GLY A 269 15.31 3.54 -4.02
C GLY A 269 14.98 3.56 -5.52
N GLY A 270 16.00 3.80 -6.35
CA GLY A 270 15.81 4.06 -7.78
C GLY A 270 14.87 5.25 -8.01
N GLU A 271 13.93 5.12 -8.94
CA GLU A 271 12.97 6.16 -9.29
C GLU A 271 12.11 6.63 -8.11
N MET A 272 11.84 5.76 -7.13
CA MET A 272 11.12 6.15 -5.91
C MET A 272 11.87 7.21 -5.09
N ALA A 273 13.19 7.28 -5.18
CA ALA A 273 14.02 8.30 -4.53
C ALA A 273 14.20 9.57 -5.40
N ASN A 274 13.99 9.47 -6.71
CA ASN A 274 14.10 10.62 -7.63
C ASN A 274 12.83 11.48 -7.64
N ILE A 275 11.67 10.89 -7.35
CA ILE A 275 10.39 11.60 -7.27
C ILE A 275 10.30 12.35 -5.93
N SER A 276 9.98 13.65 -5.97
CA SER A 276 9.74 14.43 -4.76
C SER A 276 8.56 13.88 -3.95
N ASP A 277 8.71 13.89 -2.62
CA ASP A 277 7.70 13.54 -1.63
C ASP A 277 6.38 14.32 -1.73
N ASN A 278 6.33 15.46 -2.44
CA ASN A 278 5.11 16.23 -2.66
C ASN A 278 4.57 16.17 -4.11
N ALA A 279 5.24 15.44 -5.02
CA ALA A 279 4.85 15.34 -6.42
C ALA A 279 3.47 14.69 -6.60
N THR A 280 3.14 13.76 -5.72
CA THR A 280 1.81 13.19 -5.50
C THR A 280 1.53 13.15 -3.99
N PRO A 281 0.30 12.87 -3.53
CA PRO A 281 0.01 12.78 -2.10
C PRO A 281 0.79 11.69 -1.37
N PHE A 282 1.31 10.68 -2.09
CA PHE A 282 2.14 9.63 -1.52
C PHE A 282 3.54 10.18 -1.17
N PRO A 283 3.91 10.24 0.13
CA PRO A 283 5.11 10.95 0.57
C PRO A 283 6.35 10.07 0.69
N HIS A 284 6.20 8.74 0.71
CA HIS A 284 7.25 7.82 1.15
C HIS A 284 8.29 7.59 0.04
N ARG A 285 9.16 8.57 -0.20
CA ARG A 285 10.12 8.63 -1.34
C ARG A 285 11.57 8.41 -0.89
N ALA A 286 12.46 9.36 -1.14
CA ALA A 286 13.84 9.33 -0.69
C ALA A 286 13.93 9.20 0.84
N GLY A 287 14.92 8.45 1.33
CA GLY A 287 15.13 8.19 2.77
C GLY A 287 14.55 6.85 3.26
N TYR A 288 13.59 6.26 2.52
CA TYR A 288 13.05 4.94 2.86
C TYR A 288 13.82 3.83 2.14
N LEU A 289 14.35 2.86 2.88
CA LEU A 289 15.03 1.69 2.34
C LEU A 289 14.03 0.72 1.71
N TYR A 290 12.95 0.43 2.43
CA TYR A 290 11.92 -0.49 1.98
C TYR A 290 10.63 -0.32 2.79
N LYS A 291 9.54 -0.84 2.24
CA LYS A 291 8.27 -1.00 2.96
C LYS A 291 8.16 -2.41 3.52
N MET A 292 7.68 -2.52 4.75
CA MET A 292 7.42 -3.76 5.46
C MET A 292 5.90 -3.96 5.59
N HIS A 293 5.37 -5.05 5.02
CA HIS A 293 3.95 -5.38 5.09
C HIS A 293 3.74 -6.65 5.92
N HIS A 294 3.02 -6.49 7.02
CA HIS A 294 2.72 -7.55 7.99
C HIS A 294 1.34 -8.10 7.71
N MET A 295 1.22 -9.42 7.70
CA MET A 295 0.02 -10.11 7.24
C MET A 295 -0.27 -11.32 8.11
N VAL A 296 -1.54 -11.52 8.43
CA VAL A 296 -2.04 -12.78 8.98
C VAL A 296 -3.36 -13.15 8.34
N PHE A 297 -3.43 -14.37 7.83
CA PHE A 297 -4.63 -14.93 7.20
C PHE A 297 -5.27 -15.97 8.11
N TRP A 298 -6.58 -16.18 7.96
CA TRP A 298 -7.28 -17.29 8.60
C TRP A 298 -8.50 -17.72 7.80
N ASP A 299 -8.88 -18.99 8.00
CA ASP A 299 -10.02 -19.60 7.35
C ASP A 299 -11.35 -19.05 7.88
N ALA A 300 -12.40 -19.14 7.06
CA ALA A 300 -13.74 -18.74 7.46
C ALA A 300 -14.28 -19.49 8.70
N LYS A 301 -13.85 -20.74 8.92
CA LYS A 301 -14.20 -21.51 10.11
C LYS A 301 -13.68 -20.86 11.42
N ASP A 302 -12.63 -20.06 11.33
CA ASP A 302 -12.00 -19.36 12.45
C ASP A 302 -12.51 -17.91 12.60
N ALA A 303 -13.52 -17.48 11.82
CA ALA A 303 -14.02 -16.11 11.84
C ALA A 303 -14.49 -15.64 13.22
N ASN A 304 -15.13 -16.52 14.00
CA ASN A 304 -15.56 -16.22 15.38
C ASN A 304 -14.38 -16.11 16.38
N ASN A 305 -13.17 -16.50 15.96
CA ASN A 305 -11.94 -16.43 16.75
C ASN A 305 -10.94 -15.44 16.14
N ALA A 306 -11.40 -14.47 15.34
CA ALA A 306 -10.54 -13.49 14.66
C ALA A 306 -9.62 -12.71 15.62
N ASP A 307 -10.07 -12.48 16.86
CA ASP A 307 -9.33 -11.73 17.87
C ASP A 307 -7.94 -12.28 18.15
N LYS A 308 -7.72 -13.61 18.10
CA LYS A 308 -6.39 -14.19 18.35
C LYS A 308 -5.37 -13.77 17.28
N TYR A 309 -5.80 -13.69 16.01
CA TYR A 309 -4.97 -13.26 14.89
C TYR A 309 -4.73 -11.76 14.92
N ILE A 310 -5.78 -10.98 15.19
CA ILE A 310 -5.70 -9.52 15.31
C ILE A 310 -4.79 -9.12 16.48
N CYS A 311 -4.90 -9.79 17.63
CA CYS A 311 -4.01 -9.56 18.77
C CYS A 311 -2.57 -9.92 18.42
N TRP A 312 -2.34 -11.03 17.71
CA TRP A 312 -1.01 -11.44 17.28
C TRP A 312 -0.35 -10.38 16.39
N ILE A 313 -1.04 -9.92 15.33
CA ILE A 313 -0.43 -8.92 14.43
C ILE A 313 -0.22 -7.57 15.12
N ARG A 314 -1.07 -7.20 16.10
CA ARG A 314 -0.86 -6.01 16.93
C ARG A 314 0.38 -6.13 17.80
N ARG A 315 0.63 -7.31 18.41
CA ARG A 315 1.88 -7.56 19.16
C ARG A 315 3.12 -7.53 18.27
N LEU A 316 3.03 -8.06 17.05
CA LEU A 316 4.12 -7.97 16.06
C LEU A 316 4.39 -6.50 15.68
N TYR A 317 3.33 -5.75 15.36
CA TYR A 317 3.42 -4.35 14.98
C TYR A 317 3.98 -3.47 16.11
N SER A 318 3.57 -3.73 17.36
CA SER A 318 4.16 -3.06 18.54
C SER A 318 5.63 -3.41 18.73
N TYR A 319 6.03 -4.65 18.47
CA TYR A 319 7.42 -5.09 18.60
C TYR A 319 8.36 -4.40 17.61
N VAL A 320 7.94 -4.17 16.37
CA VAL A 320 8.81 -3.57 15.34
C VAL A 320 8.90 -2.04 15.42
N THR A 321 8.14 -1.40 16.33
CA THR A 321 8.14 0.05 16.54
C THR A 321 9.53 0.73 16.60
N PRO A 322 10.54 0.19 17.33
CA PRO A 322 11.84 0.86 17.42
C PRO A 322 12.69 0.73 16.13
N TYR A 323 12.26 -0.06 15.14
CA TYR A 323 13.04 -0.36 13.93
C TYR A 323 12.45 0.23 12.64
N VAL A 324 11.36 0.99 12.74
CA VAL A 324 10.61 1.55 11.62
C VAL A 324 10.53 3.06 11.75
N SER A 325 10.11 3.75 10.69
CA SER A 325 9.96 5.21 10.66
C SER A 325 9.19 5.73 11.88
N GLN A 326 9.60 6.88 12.40
CA GLN A 326 8.96 7.54 13.54
C GLN A 326 8.69 9.01 13.22
N PHE A 327 7.68 9.58 13.88
CA PHE A 327 7.33 11.01 13.80
C PHE A 327 7.04 11.54 12.37
N PRO A 328 6.03 11.01 11.66
CA PRO A 328 5.08 9.98 12.08
C PRO A 328 5.54 8.56 11.74
N ARG A 329 4.92 7.54 12.37
CA ARG A 329 5.09 6.15 11.96
C ARG A 329 4.33 5.90 10.66
N GLY A 330 5.05 5.88 9.54
CA GLY A 330 4.49 5.84 8.19
C GLY A 330 3.68 4.57 7.91
N ALA A 331 2.58 4.73 7.17
CA ALA A 331 1.70 3.67 6.72
C ALA A 331 1.33 3.85 5.25
N TYR A 332 0.97 2.76 4.55
CA TYR A 332 0.58 2.83 3.15
C TYR A 332 -0.94 2.84 3.00
N PHE A 333 -1.49 3.88 2.35
CA PHE A 333 -2.93 4.10 2.24
C PHE A 333 -3.72 2.90 1.65
N ASN A 334 -3.20 2.27 0.60
CA ASN A 334 -3.85 1.09 0.00
C ASN A 334 -3.81 -0.18 0.90
N TYR A 335 -3.05 -0.16 2.00
CA TYR A 335 -3.12 -1.15 3.08
C TYR A 335 -3.88 -0.56 4.27
N ARG A 336 -5.13 -0.19 4.00
CA ARG A 336 -6.00 0.54 4.93
C ARG A 336 -6.08 -0.16 6.29
N ASP A 337 -5.74 0.57 7.34
CA ASP A 337 -5.67 0.07 8.70
C ASP A 337 -6.41 1.00 9.66
N LEU A 338 -7.55 0.57 10.18
CA LEU A 338 -8.34 1.37 11.12
C LEU A 338 -7.69 1.45 12.52
N ASP A 339 -6.71 0.59 12.84
CA ASP A 339 -6.03 0.63 14.14
C ASP A 339 -5.14 1.88 14.29
N ILE A 340 -4.74 2.53 13.18
CA ILE A 340 -3.87 3.71 13.24
C ILE A 340 -4.62 5.02 13.52
N GLY A 341 -5.96 4.95 13.56
CA GLY A 341 -6.87 6.06 13.84
C GLY A 341 -8.03 6.08 12.85
N VAL A 342 -9.18 6.59 13.29
CA VAL A 342 -10.36 6.81 12.45
C VAL A 342 -10.96 8.18 12.74
N ASN A 343 -11.69 8.71 11.77
CA ASN A 343 -12.67 9.75 12.01
C ASN A 343 -13.76 9.22 12.96
N ASN A 344 -14.27 10.07 13.86
CA ASN A 344 -15.38 9.68 14.74
C ASN A 344 -16.61 9.28 13.91
N ASN A 345 -17.31 8.22 14.34
CA ASN A 345 -18.54 7.77 13.68
C ASN A 345 -19.75 8.67 14.02
N GLU A 346 -19.66 9.47 15.08
CA GLU A 346 -20.71 10.37 15.55
C GLU A 346 -20.13 11.78 15.79
N GLY A 347 -20.79 12.81 15.24
CA GLY A 347 -20.40 14.21 15.40
C GLY A 347 -19.53 14.78 14.26
N PRO A 348 -19.16 16.07 14.34
CA PRO A 348 -18.37 16.72 13.30
C PRO A 348 -16.95 16.14 13.24
N ILE A 349 -16.50 15.80 12.03
CA ILE A 349 -15.14 15.30 11.79
C ILE A 349 -14.16 16.47 11.91
N SER A 350 -13.23 16.36 12.86
CA SER A 350 -12.17 17.35 13.05
C SER A 350 -10.95 16.99 12.21
N VAL A 351 -10.34 17.99 11.55
CA VAL A 351 -9.03 17.87 10.89
C VAL A 351 -7.98 17.35 11.87
N GLU A 352 -8.05 17.74 13.14
CA GLU A 352 -7.09 17.33 14.17
C GLU A 352 -7.22 15.85 14.54
N THR A 353 -8.44 15.32 14.60
CA THR A 353 -8.66 13.87 14.79
C THR A 353 -8.13 13.09 13.60
N ALA A 354 -8.38 13.61 12.39
CA ALA A 354 -7.92 12.98 11.16
C ALA A 354 -6.39 13.01 11.01
N ARG A 355 -5.73 14.06 11.51
CA ARG A 355 -4.27 14.24 11.44
C ARG A 355 -3.51 13.05 12.01
N VAL A 356 -4.03 12.42 13.07
CA VAL A 356 -3.44 11.23 13.74
C VAL A 356 -3.16 10.08 12.77
N TRP A 357 -4.08 9.78 11.85
CA TRP A 357 -3.90 8.76 10.82
C TRP A 357 -3.44 9.37 9.49
N GLY A 358 -3.84 10.61 9.21
CA GLY A 358 -3.56 11.34 7.98
C GLY A 358 -2.08 11.55 7.73
N GLU A 359 -1.33 11.98 8.76
CA GLU A 359 0.11 12.17 8.65
C GLU A 359 0.86 10.84 8.54
N LYS A 360 0.32 9.74 9.06
CA LYS A 360 0.93 8.41 8.85
C LYS A 360 0.84 8.00 7.39
N TYR A 361 -0.28 8.26 6.71
CA TYR A 361 -0.41 7.94 5.29
C TYR A 361 0.28 8.95 4.37
N PHE A 362 0.19 10.24 4.68
CA PHE A 362 0.49 11.33 3.75
C PHE A 362 1.57 12.30 4.23
N ASN A 363 2.10 12.12 5.45
CA ASN A 363 3.08 13.03 6.05
C ASN A 363 2.60 14.50 5.93
N THR A 364 3.49 15.42 5.57
CA THR A 364 3.19 16.84 5.36
C THR A 364 2.19 17.10 4.22
N ASN A 365 1.94 16.16 3.30
CA ASN A 365 0.95 16.33 2.23
C ASN A 365 -0.50 16.33 2.75
N PHE A 366 -0.74 15.88 3.99
CA PHE A 366 -2.07 15.84 4.59
C PHE A 366 -2.76 17.21 4.57
N ASP A 367 -2.04 18.28 4.89
CA ASP A 367 -2.62 19.62 4.94
C ASP A 367 -3.08 20.10 3.56
N ARG A 368 -2.31 19.80 2.51
CA ARG A 368 -2.71 20.09 1.13
C ARG A 368 -3.94 19.29 0.73
N LEU A 369 -4.03 18.00 1.12
CA LEU A 369 -5.23 17.19 0.86
C LEU A 369 -6.47 17.80 1.51
N VAL A 370 -6.36 18.28 2.76
CA VAL A 370 -7.46 18.97 3.46
C VAL A 370 -7.87 20.25 2.72
N GLN A 371 -6.93 21.05 2.23
CA GLN A 371 -7.24 22.24 1.42
C GLN A 371 -7.95 21.90 0.11
N VAL A 372 -7.54 20.83 -0.58
CA VAL A 372 -8.23 20.36 -1.78
C VAL A 372 -9.64 19.90 -1.43
N LYS A 373 -9.78 19.03 -0.42
CA LYS A 373 -11.07 18.52 0.06
C LYS A 373 -12.04 19.66 0.37
N THR A 374 -11.59 20.67 1.10
CA THR A 374 -12.39 21.86 1.46
C THR A 374 -12.98 22.56 0.25
N ARG A 375 -12.23 22.65 -0.86
CA ARG A 375 -12.69 23.32 -2.08
C ARG A 375 -13.64 22.47 -2.92
N VAL A 376 -13.39 21.16 -3.00
CA VAL A 376 -14.10 20.29 -3.95
C VAL A 376 -15.31 19.59 -3.33
N ASP A 377 -15.33 19.44 -2.01
CA ASP A 377 -16.41 18.82 -1.24
C ASP A 377 -16.52 19.45 0.17
N PRO A 378 -16.99 20.71 0.26
CA PRO A 378 -17.08 21.45 1.53
C PRO A 378 -18.12 20.86 2.50
N GLU A 379 -19.16 20.19 1.99
CA GLU A 379 -20.22 19.56 2.79
C GLU A 379 -19.84 18.13 3.24
N ASN A 380 -18.65 17.66 2.85
CA ASN A 380 -18.11 16.35 3.19
C ASN A 380 -19.04 15.18 2.78
N PHE A 381 -19.58 15.25 1.56
CA PHE A 381 -20.44 14.22 0.99
C PHE A 381 -19.68 12.89 0.84
N PHE A 382 -18.49 12.93 0.21
CA PHE A 382 -17.63 11.77 0.03
C PHE A 382 -16.80 11.52 1.29
N ARG A 383 -17.27 10.61 2.15
CA ARG A 383 -16.63 10.33 3.44
C ARG A 383 -16.68 8.86 3.82
N ASP A 384 -15.71 8.46 4.61
CA ASP A 384 -15.60 7.17 5.28
C ASP A 384 -14.82 7.32 6.60
N GLU A 385 -14.52 6.21 7.27
CA GLU A 385 -13.82 6.18 8.57
C GLU A 385 -12.41 6.79 8.53
N GLN A 386 -11.80 6.96 7.36
CA GLN A 386 -10.46 7.54 7.14
C GLN A 386 -10.44 8.45 5.90
N SER A 387 -11.56 9.11 5.59
CA SER A 387 -11.60 10.11 4.52
C SER A 387 -10.96 11.41 4.97
N ILE A 388 -10.29 12.11 4.06
CA ILE A 388 -9.77 13.46 4.31
C ILE A 388 -10.95 14.37 4.67
N PRO A 389 -10.95 15.06 5.83
CA PRO A 389 -12.00 16.00 6.17
C PRO A 389 -11.78 17.37 5.51
N PRO A 390 -12.85 18.11 5.18
CA PRO A 390 -12.73 19.53 4.86
C PRO A 390 -12.45 20.34 6.15
N GLN A 391 -11.91 21.54 5.98
CA GLN A 391 -11.88 22.52 7.06
C GLN A 391 -13.31 22.88 7.49
N PRO A 392 -13.56 23.16 8.77
CA PRO A 392 -14.84 23.67 9.22
C PRO A 392 -15.16 24.94 8.43
N SER A 393 -16.37 25.03 7.87
CA SER A 393 -16.88 26.32 7.40
C SER A 393 -16.80 27.30 8.57
N SER A 394 -16.07 28.41 8.42
CA SER A 394 -16.16 29.49 9.40
C SER A 394 -17.65 29.80 9.59
N PRO A 395 -18.16 29.96 10.83
CA PRO A 395 -19.52 30.43 10.98
C PRO A 395 -19.67 31.72 10.17
N PRO A 396 -20.80 31.95 9.48
CA PRO A 396 -21.03 33.23 8.83
C PRO A 396 -20.72 34.31 9.86
N THR A 397 -19.86 35.25 9.51
CA THR A 397 -19.51 36.37 10.37
C THR A 397 -20.84 37.00 10.75
N THR A 398 -21.28 36.79 11.99
CA THR A 398 -22.44 37.49 12.52
C THR A 398 -22.02 38.94 12.51
N THR A 399 -22.44 39.67 11.47
CA THR A 399 -22.45 41.12 11.51
C THR A 399 -23.41 41.43 12.65
N THR A 400 -22.87 41.73 13.82
CA THR A 400 -23.64 42.33 14.91
C THR A 400 -24.12 43.67 14.41
N VAL A 401 -25.30 43.69 13.80
CA VAL A 401 -26.08 44.91 13.69
C VAL A 401 -26.46 45.26 15.12
N ASN A 402 -25.78 46.27 15.68
CA ASN A 402 -26.15 46.88 16.94
C ASN A 402 -27.56 47.47 16.77
N TRP A 403 -28.57 46.72 17.17
CA TRP A 403 -29.89 47.29 17.43
C TRP A 403 -29.87 47.89 18.82
N GLU A 404 -30.01 49.21 18.87
CA GLU A 404 -30.19 49.94 20.11
C GLU A 404 -31.45 49.44 20.85
N ARG A 405 -31.21 48.98 22.09
CA ARG A 405 -32.10 48.94 23.26
C ARG A 405 -33.59 48.63 23.03
N GLY A 406 -33.99 47.42 23.42
CA GLY A 406 -35.39 47.11 23.75
C GLY A 406 -35.64 45.67 24.21
N HIS A 407 -35.55 45.44 25.52
CA HIS A 407 -36.21 44.37 26.30
C HIS A 407 -36.06 42.86 25.93
N ILE A 408 -35.25 42.18 26.75
CA ILE A 408 -35.45 40.88 27.46
C ILE A 408 -36.38 39.83 26.80
N TYR A 409 -35.84 38.65 26.45
CA TYR A 409 -36.06 37.39 27.18
C TYR A 409 -35.05 36.30 26.76
N LYS A 410 -34.64 35.54 27.78
CA LYS A 410 -33.62 34.48 27.78
C LYS A 410 -34.32 33.14 27.56
N ILE A 411 -33.94 32.36 26.55
CA ILE A 411 -34.23 30.91 26.50
C ILE A 411 -32.91 30.19 26.21
N ILE A 412 -32.30 29.68 27.27
CA ILE A 412 -31.22 28.69 27.23
C ILE A 412 -31.92 27.34 27.35
N PHE A 413 -31.80 26.49 26.33
CA PHE A 413 -32.11 25.06 26.47
C PHE A 413 -30.80 24.31 26.71
N MET A 414 -30.50 24.06 27.99
CA MET A 414 -29.69 22.92 28.43
C MET A 414 -30.64 21.75 28.63
N ARG A 415 -30.36 20.58 28.05
CA ARG A 415 -30.97 19.32 28.52
C ARG A 415 -29.97 18.17 28.52
N ASN A 416 -29.76 17.72 29.75
CA ASN A 416 -28.98 16.62 30.31
C ASN A 416 -28.84 15.31 29.51
N MET A 417 -27.61 14.79 29.60
CA MET A 417 -27.23 13.42 29.97
C MET A 417 -28.36 12.52 30.52
N ILE A 418 -28.52 11.35 29.90
CA ILE A 418 -28.90 10.10 30.56
C ILE A 418 -27.93 9.01 30.10
N LEU A 419 -27.27 8.38 31.08
CA LEU A 419 -26.42 7.21 30.96
C LEU A 419 -27.26 5.92 30.89
N SER A 420 -26.83 4.98 30.05
CA SER A 420 -26.60 3.56 30.35
C SER A 420 -26.97 2.64 29.18
N GLY A 421 -26.02 1.81 28.75
CA GLY A 421 -26.25 0.80 27.72
C GLY A 421 -24.98 0.21 27.13
N ARG A 422 -24.26 -0.61 27.92
CA ARG A 422 -23.31 -1.68 27.53
C ARG A 422 -22.60 -1.57 26.16
N PHE A 423 -21.26 -1.47 26.16
CA PHE A 423 -20.44 -2.31 25.28
C PHE A 423 -19.16 -2.79 25.97
N LEU A 424 -18.83 -4.05 25.68
CA LEU A 424 -17.80 -4.87 26.29
C LEU A 424 -16.37 -4.41 25.95
N LYS A 425 -15.54 -4.45 26.99
CA LYS A 425 -14.12 -4.84 27.08
C LYS A 425 -13.36 -5.05 25.75
N TYR A 426 -12.40 -4.15 25.48
CA TYR A 426 -11.15 -4.49 24.78
C TYR A 426 -9.97 -4.02 25.63
N ALA A 427 -9.52 -4.90 26.51
CA ALA A 427 -8.24 -4.78 27.18
C ALA A 427 -7.53 -6.12 27.03
N CYS A 428 -6.52 -6.19 26.16
CA CYS A 428 -5.55 -7.27 26.18
C CYS A 428 -4.67 -7.05 27.41
N PHE A 429 -4.87 -7.84 28.45
CA PHE A 429 -3.96 -7.87 29.58
C PHE A 429 -2.78 -8.78 29.28
N ASP A 430 -1.59 -8.29 29.60
CA ASP A 430 -0.36 -9.07 29.68
C ASP A 430 -0.46 -10.08 30.81
N LEU A 431 -0.25 -11.36 30.51
CA LEU A 431 0.20 -12.35 31.47
C LEU A 431 1.68 -12.59 31.20
N ILE A 432 2.51 -11.84 31.91
CA ILE A 432 3.92 -12.16 32.11
C ILE A 432 3.94 -13.25 33.19
N SER A 433 4.46 -14.43 32.86
CA SER A 433 4.99 -15.39 33.83
C SER A 433 6.49 -15.21 33.96
#